data_AF-A0A917J350-F1
#
_entry.id   AF-A0A917J350-F1
#
_cell.length_a   1.000
_cell.length_b   1.000
_cell.length_c   1.000
_cell.angle_alpha   90.00
_cell.angle_beta   90.00
_cell.angle_gamma   90.00
#
_symmetry.space_group_name_H-M   'P 1'
#
loop_
_entity.id
_entity.type
_entity.pdbx_description
1 polymer ?
#
loop_
_entity_poly.entity_id
_entity_poly.type
_entity_poly.pdbx_seq_one_letter_code
_entity_poly.pdbx_strand_id
1 'polypeptide(L)'
;MNEQKFWELIEKAWAAFPEANALRKETLINNHSEQIDELAMALEDTVTEHYCGLLNNLGKEELEQFIRILEQKLHHIDRAEIHEYTDGSDDGFLYCRCFIVGMGETYYNMIDATPSKATMDAEAEIFGFAAYTVYEEKFEEAFHQGLLHNIATGSNPNGGW
;
A
#
# COMPACT_ATOMS: atom_id res chain seq x y z
N MET A 1 13.19 4.86 -10.20
CA MET A 1 12.65 3.60 -10.78
C MET A 1 11.35 3.85 -11.54
N ASN A 2 10.77 2.86 -12.23
CA ASN A 2 9.46 2.96 -12.90
C ASN A 2 8.39 2.16 -12.14
N GLU A 3 7.13 2.26 -12.57
CA GLU A 3 6.00 1.58 -11.94
C GLU A 3 6.15 0.05 -11.91
N GLN A 4 6.67 -0.56 -12.99
CA GLN A 4 6.92 -2.00 -13.01
C GLN A 4 7.85 -2.44 -11.87
N LYS A 5 8.97 -1.73 -11.67
CA LYS A 5 9.91 -2.02 -10.57
C LYS A 5 9.31 -1.78 -9.19
N PHE A 6 8.39 -0.82 -9.07
CA PHE A 6 7.65 -0.57 -7.83
C PHE A 6 6.81 -1.80 -7.45
N TRP A 7 6.02 -2.34 -8.38
CA TRP A 7 5.22 -3.55 -8.13
C TRP A 7 6.10 -4.78 -7.91
N GLU A 8 7.20 -4.93 -8.65
CA GLU A 8 8.15 -6.03 -8.46
C GLU A 8 8.77 -6.05 -7.04
N LEU A 9 8.94 -4.90 -6.38
CA LEU A 9 9.43 -4.86 -5.01
C LEU A 9 8.39 -5.36 -4.01
N ILE A 10 7.12 -5.01 -4.19
CA ILE A 10 6.02 -5.53 -3.36
C ILE A 10 5.89 -7.04 -3.58
N GLU A 11 5.96 -7.52 -4.83
CA GLU A 11 5.93 -8.96 -5.13
C GLU A 11 7.11 -9.71 -4.51
N LYS A 12 8.31 -9.11 -4.48
CA LYS A 12 9.48 -9.68 -3.79
C LYS A 12 9.28 -9.73 -2.29
N ALA A 13 8.65 -8.72 -1.69
CA ALA A 13 8.33 -8.71 -0.27
C ALA A 13 7.47 -9.91 0.12
N TRP A 14 6.37 -10.13 -0.61
CA TRP A 14 5.51 -11.30 -0.41
C TRP A 14 6.23 -12.62 -0.71
N ALA A 15 7.06 -12.68 -1.76
CA ALA A 15 7.76 -13.91 -2.14
C ALA A 15 8.71 -14.45 -1.05
N ALA A 16 9.13 -13.62 -0.09
CA ALA A 16 9.92 -14.06 1.06
C ALA A 16 9.13 -14.93 2.06
N PHE A 17 7.79 -14.92 2.00
CA PHE A 17 6.89 -15.64 2.90
C PHE A 17 5.96 -16.56 2.10
N PRO A 18 6.39 -17.78 1.72
CA PRO A 18 5.68 -18.62 0.76
C PRO A 18 4.24 -18.99 1.16
N GLU A 19 3.99 -19.22 2.45
CA GLU A 19 2.66 -19.58 2.96
C GLU A 19 1.69 -18.40 2.86
N ALA A 20 2.07 -17.23 3.41
CA ALA A 20 1.29 -16.00 3.30
C ALA A 20 1.09 -15.57 1.82
N ASN A 21 2.11 -15.73 0.97
CA ASN A 21 1.99 -15.42 -0.44
C ASN A 21 1.10 -16.41 -1.21
N ALA A 22 1.05 -17.68 -0.79
CA ALA A 22 0.12 -18.65 -1.37
C ALA A 22 -1.32 -18.27 -1.00
N LEU A 23 -1.57 -17.93 0.26
CA LEU A 23 -2.86 -17.39 0.72
C LEU A 23 -3.23 -16.14 -0.08
N ARG A 24 -2.32 -15.15 -0.17
CA ARG A 24 -2.52 -13.94 -0.97
C ARG A 24 -2.95 -14.24 -2.39
N LYS A 25 -2.24 -15.14 -3.08
CA LYS A 25 -2.56 -15.51 -4.46
C LYS A 25 -3.92 -16.19 -4.61
N GLU A 26 -4.34 -16.96 -3.62
CA GLU A 26 -5.69 -17.51 -3.56
C GLU A 26 -6.73 -16.40 -3.37
N THR A 27 -6.47 -15.48 -2.44
CA THR A 27 -7.33 -14.32 -2.16
C THR A 27 -7.48 -13.39 -3.35
N LEU A 28 -6.43 -13.21 -4.17
CA LEU A 28 -6.50 -12.46 -5.43
C LEU A 28 -7.51 -13.04 -6.43
N ILE A 29 -7.94 -14.30 -6.26
CA ILE A 29 -8.94 -14.96 -7.11
C ILE A 29 -10.32 -14.93 -6.45
N ASN A 30 -10.39 -15.28 -5.16
CA ASN A 30 -11.65 -15.52 -4.45
C ASN A 30 -12.20 -14.29 -3.69
N ASN A 31 -11.35 -13.32 -3.35
CA ASN A 31 -11.65 -12.13 -2.54
C ASN A 31 -12.37 -12.42 -1.20
N HIS A 32 -12.01 -13.51 -0.52
CA HIS A 32 -12.65 -13.91 0.74
C HIS A 32 -12.16 -13.06 1.92
N SER A 33 -13.10 -12.49 2.68
CA SER A 33 -12.81 -11.55 3.78
C SER A 33 -11.97 -12.15 4.92
N GLU A 34 -12.22 -13.40 5.32
CA GLU A 34 -11.44 -14.05 6.40
C GLU A 34 -9.95 -14.17 6.03
N GLN A 35 -9.63 -14.33 4.75
CA GLN A 35 -8.25 -14.38 4.28
C GLN A 35 -7.63 -12.98 4.23
N ILE A 36 -8.44 -11.96 3.97
CA ILE A 36 -8.00 -10.56 3.94
C ILE A 36 -7.53 -10.11 5.33
N ASP A 37 -8.25 -10.47 6.39
CA ASP A 37 -7.84 -10.15 7.77
C ASP A 37 -6.47 -10.74 8.12
N GLU A 38 -6.24 -12.00 7.75
CA GLU A 38 -4.95 -12.67 7.95
C GLU A 38 -3.83 -12.00 7.15
N LEU A 39 -4.11 -11.61 5.91
CA LEU A 39 -3.16 -10.93 5.04
C LEU A 39 -2.87 -9.50 5.51
N ALA A 40 -3.84 -8.79 6.09
CA ALA A 40 -3.64 -7.47 6.67
C ALA A 40 -2.65 -7.55 7.83
N MET A 41 -2.83 -8.51 8.74
CA MET A 41 -1.86 -8.76 9.83
C MET A 41 -0.47 -9.12 9.31
N ALA A 42 -0.38 -10.00 8.30
CA ALA A 42 0.91 -10.37 7.72
C ALA A 42 1.60 -9.19 7.02
N LEU A 43 0.82 -8.35 6.33
CA LEU A 43 1.30 -7.16 5.64
C LEU A 43 1.82 -6.13 6.64
N GLU A 44 1.06 -5.86 7.70
CA GLU A 44 1.38 -4.84 8.71
C GLU A 44 2.65 -5.16 9.52
N ASP A 45 3.01 -6.44 9.62
CA ASP A 45 4.18 -6.92 10.36
C ASP A 45 5.27 -7.49 9.43
N THR A 46 5.36 -8.81 9.34
CA THR A 46 6.51 -9.52 8.73
C THR A 46 6.81 -9.14 7.28
N VAL A 47 5.79 -8.91 6.45
CA VAL A 47 5.99 -8.54 5.05
C VAL A 47 6.54 -7.12 4.95
N THR A 48 6.04 -6.20 5.78
CA THR A 48 6.55 -4.83 5.83
C THR A 48 7.99 -4.79 6.34
N GLU A 49 8.37 -5.60 7.33
CA GLU A 49 9.77 -5.70 7.78
C GLU A 49 10.71 -6.09 6.62
N HIS A 50 10.34 -7.12 5.85
CA HIS A 50 11.16 -7.54 4.71
C HIS A 50 11.16 -6.50 3.58
N TYR A 51 10.02 -5.88 3.32
CA TYR A 51 9.87 -4.77 2.38
C TYR A 51 10.80 -3.59 2.72
N CYS A 52 10.87 -3.19 4.00
CA CYS A 52 11.82 -2.18 4.48
C CYS A 52 13.27 -2.56 4.15
N GLY A 53 13.63 -3.83 4.36
CA GLY A 53 14.94 -4.36 3.97
C GLY A 53 15.24 -4.24 2.47
N LEU A 54 14.25 -4.51 1.62
CA LEU A 54 14.38 -4.35 0.16
C LEU A 54 14.56 -2.87 -0.22
N LEU A 55 13.76 -1.97 0.37
CA LEU A 55 13.88 -0.53 0.15
C LEU A 55 15.23 0.02 0.60
N ASN A 56 15.76 -0.48 1.72
CA ASN A 56 17.06 -0.05 2.24
C ASN A 56 18.22 -0.43 1.31
N ASN A 57 18.03 -1.29 0.31
CA ASN A 57 19.04 -1.58 -0.72
C ASN A 57 19.02 -0.60 -1.91
N LEU A 58 18.00 0.25 -2.02
CA LEU A 58 17.87 1.21 -3.12
C LEU A 58 18.80 2.42 -2.93
N GLY A 59 19.29 2.98 -4.04
CA GLY A 59 19.93 4.30 -4.02
C GLY A 59 18.93 5.42 -3.71
N LYS A 60 19.42 6.61 -3.33
CA LYS A 60 18.58 7.77 -2.96
C LYS A 60 17.51 8.08 -4.00
N GLU A 61 17.93 8.34 -5.24
CA GLU A 61 17.02 8.67 -6.36
C GLU A 61 16.00 7.54 -6.64
N GLU A 62 16.39 6.28 -6.45
CA GLU A 62 15.47 5.16 -6.64
C GLU A 62 14.43 5.08 -5.54
N LEU A 63 14.82 5.30 -4.27
CA LEU A 63 13.91 5.34 -3.13
C LEU A 63 12.96 6.54 -3.20
N GLU A 64 13.46 7.73 -3.55
CA GLU A 64 12.59 8.90 -3.77
C GLU A 64 11.54 8.62 -4.84
N GLN A 65 11.95 8.03 -5.95
CA GLN A 65 11.02 7.70 -7.03
C GLN A 65 10.05 6.59 -6.66
N PHE A 66 10.46 5.64 -5.80
CA PHE A 66 9.55 4.65 -5.21
C PHE A 66 8.46 5.36 -4.39
N ILE A 67 8.85 6.26 -3.48
CA ILE A 67 7.93 7.00 -2.61
C ILE A 67 6.93 7.82 -3.44
N ARG A 68 7.39 8.49 -4.50
CA ARG A 68 6.51 9.26 -5.39
C ARG A 68 5.47 8.38 -6.11
N ILE A 69 5.85 7.15 -6.49
CA ILE A 69 4.90 6.21 -7.11
C ILE A 69 3.89 5.73 -6.05
N LEU A 70 4.34 5.43 -4.83
CA LEU A 70 3.46 5.07 -3.73
C LEU A 70 2.41 6.18 -3.46
N GLU A 71 2.88 7.42 -3.29
CA GLU A 71 2.02 8.61 -3.13
C GLU A 71 0.99 8.72 -4.26
N GLN A 72 1.42 8.54 -5.51
CA GLN A 72 0.55 8.60 -6.69
C GLN A 72 -0.51 7.50 -6.66
N LYS A 73 -0.15 6.26 -6.32
CA LYS A 73 -1.10 5.13 -6.28
C LYS A 73 -2.13 5.29 -5.18
N LEU A 74 -1.71 5.71 -3.99
CA LEU A 74 -2.61 5.96 -2.87
C LEU A 74 -3.58 7.10 -3.16
N HIS A 75 -3.11 8.17 -3.81
CA HIS A 75 -3.98 9.27 -4.23
C HIS A 75 -4.93 8.89 -5.37
N HIS A 76 -4.53 8.00 -6.28
CA HIS A 76 -5.41 7.58 -7.38
C HIS A 76 -6.65 6.83 -6.88
N ILE A 77 -6.53 6.03 -5.82
CA ILE A 77 -7.64 5.29 -5.21
C ILE A 77 -8.34 6.03 -4.07
N ASP A 78 -7.90 7.26 -3.76
CA ASP A 78 -8.60 8.23 -2.92
C ASP A 78 -9.84 8.77 -3.66
N ARG A 79 -10.91 7.97 -3.67
CA ARG A 79 -12.14 8.18 -4.45
C ARG A 79 -13.36 7.85 -3.61
N ALA A 80 -14.40 8.69 -3.67
CA ALA A 80 -15.62 8.54 -2.88
C ALA A 80 -16.23 7.12 -2.98
N GLU A 81 -16.30 6.56 -4.18
CA GLU A 81 -16.88 5.24 -4.41
C GLU A 81 -16.06 4.09 -3.82
N ILE A 82 -14.77 4.28 -3.52
CA ILE A 82 -13.96 3.32 -2.77
C ILE A 82 -14.17 3.52 -1.27
N HIS A 83 -14.28 4.77 -0.81
CA HIS A 83 -14.56 5.10 0.59
C HIS A 83 -15.83 4.39 1.06
N GLU A 84 -16.89 4.34 0.24
CA GLU A 84 -18.14 3.62 0.55
C GLU A 84 -17.97 2.14 0.99
N TYR A 85 -16.86 1.50 0.61
CA TYR A 85 -16.58 0.08 0.90
C TYR A 85 -15.37 -0.15 1.81
N THR A 86 -14.68 0.92 2.19
CA THR A 86 -13.45 0.88 3.00
C THR A 86 -13.57 1.69 4.29
N ASP A 87 -14.55 2.58 4.36
CA ASP A 87 -14.79 3.46 5.51
C ASP A 87 -15.22 2.65 6.75
N GLY A 88 -14.60 2.97 7.88
CA GLY A 88 -14.69 2.24 9.15
C GLY A 88 -14.32 3.09 10.37
N SER A 89 -13.38 4.04 10.23
CA SER A 89 -13.04 5.08 11.22
C SER A 89 -12.68 6.42 10.54
N ASP A 90 -12.56 7.52 11.30
CA ASP A 90 -12.25 8.87 10.77
C ASP A 90 -11.00 8.90 9.86
N ASP A 91 -10.02 8.01 10.08
CA ASP A 91 -8.82 7.82 9.26
C ASP A 91 -8.74 6.44 8.59
N GLY A 92 -9.71 5.55 8.81
CA GLY A 92 -9.65 4.13 8.41
C GLY A 92 -9.48 3.93 6.90
N PHE A 93 -10.06 4.84 6.11
CA PHE A 93 -9.83 4.87 4.67
C PHE A 93 -8.32 5.02 4.31
N LEU A 94 -7.59 5.87 5.04
CA LEU A 94 -6.18 6.15 4.77
C LEU A 94 -5.33 4.88 4.89
N TYR A 95 -5.68 3.98 5.81
CA TYR A 95 -4.95 2.75 6.04
C TYR A 95 -5.44 1.61 5.15
N CYS A 96 -6.73 1.61 4.79
CA CYS A 96 -7.27 0.68 3.79
C CYS A 96 -6.61 0.86 2.41
N ARG A 97 -6.32 2.08 1.98
CA ARG A 97 -5.59 2.28 0.71
C ARG A 97 -4.15 1.76 0.77
N CYS A 98 -3.50 1.83 1.93
CA CYS A 98 -2.17 1.26 2.14
C CYS A 98 -2.21 -0.26 2.00
N PHE A 99 -3.22 -0.92 2.57
CA PHE A 99 -3.46 -2.34 2.36
C PHE A 99 -3.72 -2.68 0.88
N ILE A 100 -4.58 -1.93 0.20
CA ILE A 100 -4.91 -2.15 -1.21
C ILE A 100 -3.64 -2.11 -2.09
N VAL A 101 -2.76 -1.13 -1.87
CA VAL A 101 -1.48 -1.05 -2.59
C VAL A 101 -0.52 -2.16 -2.16
N GLY A 102 -0.41 -2.45 -0.87
CA GLY A 102 0.52 -3.44 -0.34
C GLY A 102 0.18 -4.88 -0.72
N MET A 103 -1.10 -5.18 -1.00
CA MET A 103 -1.52 -6.46 -1.60
C MET A 103 -0.98 -6.66 -3.03
N GLY A 104 -0.51 -5.61 -3.70
CA GLY A 104 0.13 -5.65 -5.00
C GLY A 104 -0.80 -5.30 -6.18
N GLU A 105 -0.20 -5.23 -7.36
CA GLU A 105 -0.80 -4.67 -8.58
C GLU A 105 -2.16 -5.30 -8.95
N THR A 106 -2.28 -6.63 -8.82
CA THR A 106 -3.52 -7.35 -9.17
C THR A 106 -4.68 -6.92 -8.28
N TYR A 107 -4.46 -6.78 -6.98
CA TYR A 107 -5.51 -6.37 -6.03
C TYR A 107 -5.85 -4.91 -6.24
N TYR A 108 -4.83 -4.05 -6.34
CA TYR A 108 -4.98 -2.64 -6.64
C TYR A 108 -5.87 -2.41 -7.88
N ASN A 109 -5.57 -3.08 -9.00
CA ASN A 109 -6.34 -2.95 -10.23
C ASN A 109 -7.76 -3.52 -10.11
N MET A 110 -7.95 -4.56 -9.29
CA MET A 110 -9.27 -5.13 -9.02
C MET A 110 -10.18 -4.14 -8.31
N ILE A 111 -9.65 -3.43 -7.29
CA ILE A 111 -10.40 -2.42 -6.56
C ILE A 111 -10.61 -1.17 -7.41
N ASP A 112 -9.58 -0.74 -8.14
CA ASP A 112 -9.66 0.41 -9.04
C ASP A 112 -10.80 0.25 -10.07
N ALA A 113 -10.92 -0.95 -10.64
CA ALA A 113 -11.97 -1.29 -11.60
C ALA A 113 -13.32 -1.62 -10.95
N THR A 114 -13.34 -2.09 -9.70
CA THR A 114 -14.56 -2.52 -9.00
C THR A 114 -14.47 -2.17 -7.51
N PRO A 115 -14.79 -0.92 -7.12
CA PRO A 115 -14.68 -0.44 -5.73
C PRO A 115 -15.37 -1.32 -4.70
N SER A 116 -16.51 -1.93 -5.06
CA SER A 116 -17.29 -2.82 -4.18
C SER A 116 -16.59 -4.13 -3.79
N LYS A 117 -15.40 -4.40 -4.35
CA LYS A 117 -14.56 -5.53 -3.94
C LYS A 117 -13.60 -5.17 -2.82
N ALA A 118 -13.49 -3.88 -2.46
CA ALA A 118 -12.69 -3.47 -1.33
C ALA A 118 -13.28 -4.06 -0.05
N THR A 119 -12.43 -4.25 0.94
CA THR A 119 -12.82 -4.81 2.24
C THR A 119 -12.66 -3.74 3.29
N MET A 120 -13.74 -3.52 4.02
CA MET A 120 -13.82 -2.61 5.16
C MET A 120 -12.83 -3.05 6.24
N ASP A 121 -12.18 -2.10 6.90
CA ASP A 121 -11.22 -2.31 8.00
C ASP A 121 -9.99 -3.18 7.66
N ALA A 122 -9.74 -3.46 6.37
CA ALA A 122 -8.51 -4.10 5.94
C ALA A 122 -7.39 -3.06 5.87
N GLU A 123 -6.70 -2.83 6.99
CA GLU A 123 -5.73 -1.75 7.16
C GLU A 123 -4.28 -2.24 7.07
N ALA A 124 -3.38 -1.38 6.57
CA ALA A 124 -1.94 -1.61 6.64
C ALA A 124 -1.16 -0.28 6.76
N GLU A 125 -1.34 0.43 7.88
CA GLU A 125 -0.72 1.74 8.13
C GLU A 125 0.81 1.67 8.02
N ILE A 126 1.45 0.75 8.73
CA ILE A 126 2.91 0.65 8.80
C ILE A 126 3.50 0.45 7.41
N PHE A 127 2.87 -0.36 6.56
CA PHE A 127 3.29 -0.52 5.16
C PHE A 127 3.31 0.82 4.40
N GLY A 128 2.24 1.62 4.52
CA GLY A 128 2.08 2.87 3.78
C GLY A 128 3.10 3.94 4.14
N PHE A 129 3.55 3.99 5.39
CA PHE A 129 4.51 4.98 5.87
C PHE A 129 5.96 4.48 5.93
N ALA A 130 6.18 3.16 5.90
CA ALA A 130 7.51 2.54 6.01
C ALA A 130 8.56 3.13 5.06
N ALA A 131 8.20 3.45 3.81
CA ALA A 131 9.15 4.00 2.84
C ALA A 131 9.72 5.36 3.26
N TYR A 132 8.93 6.20 3.94
CA TYR A 132 9.42 7.46 4.50
C TYR A 132 10.39 7.22 5.65
N THR A 133 10.05 6.29 6.56
CA THR A 133 10.93 5.92 7.67
C THR A 133 12.28 5.41 7.16
N VAL A 134 12.27 4.51 6.18
CA VAL A 134 13.52 4.01 5.56
C VAL A 134 14.33 5.14 4.93
N TYR A 135 13.67 6.09 4.26
CA TYR A 135 14.37 7.23 3.66
C TYR A 135 15.02 8.11 4.73
N GLU A 136 14.27 8.47 5.75
CA GLU A 136 14.72 9.37 6.82
C GLU A 136 15.88 8.76 7.61
N GLU A 137 15.77 7.49 8.00
CA GLU A 137 16.83 6.79 8.72
C GLU A 137 18.09 6.62 7.86
N LYS A 138 17.93 6.35 6.56
CA LYS A 138 19.06 6.07 5.67
C LYS A 138 19.85 7.31 5.29
N PHE A 139 19.17 8.44 5.08
CA PHE A 139 19.79 9.66 4.57
C PHE A 139 19.90 10.77 5.64
N GLU A 140 19.41 10.52 6.85
CA GLU A 140 19.40 11.47 7.97
C GLU A 140 18.68 12.79 7.60
N GLU A 141 17.67 12.72 6.74
CA GLU A 141 16.85 13.85 6.31
C GLU A 141 15.40 13.43 6.07
N ALA A 142 14.46 14.30 6.43
CA ALA A 142 13.05 14.06 6.15
C ALA A 142 12.79 14.08 4.63
N PHE A 143 11.99 13.14 4.15
CA PHE A 143 11.48 13.21 2.79
C PHE A 143 10.51 14.39 2.66
N HIS A 144 10.63 15.17 1.58
CA HIS A 144 9.67 16.24 1.30
C HIS A 144 8.34 15.65 0.81
N GLN A 145 7.47 15.31 1.74
CA GLN A 145 6.12 14.78 1.51
C GLN A 145 5.21 15.81 0.83
N GLY A 146 4.14 15.34 0.18
CA GLY A 146 3.03 16.22 -0.22
C GLY A 146 3.36 17.21 -1.33
N LEU A 147 4.49 17.04 -2.03
CA LEU A 147 4.85 17.88 -3.19
C LEU A 147 3.83 17.74 -4.33
N LEU A 148 3.22 16.56 -4.47
CA LEU A 148 2.19 16.28 -5.47
C LEU A 148 0.95 15.64 -4.84
N HIS A 149 1.16 14.67 -3.93
CA HIS A 149 0.10 13.94 -3.24
C HIS A 149 0.51 13.66 -1.79
N ASN A 150 -0.44 13.68 -0.85
CA ASN A 150 -0.16 13.49 0.59
C ASN A 150 -0.87 12.23 1.13
N ILE A 151 -0.08 11.27 1.64
CA ILE A 151 -0.52 9.99 2.22
C ILE A 151 -1.25 10.15 3.55
N ALA A 152 -1.08 11.26 4.28
CA ALA A 152 -1.76 11.51 5.55
C ALA A 152 -3.13 12.20 5.38
N THR A 153 -3.65 12.27 4.15
CA THR A 153 -4.91 12.97 3.84
C THR A 153 -5.69 12.27 2.74
N GLY A 154 -7.01 12.35 2.75
CA GLY A 154 -7.85 12.05 1.58
C GLY A 154 -7.93 13.25 0.61
N SER A 155 -6.83 13.95 0.39
CA SER A 155 -6.86 15.28 -0.25
C SER A 155 -7.18 15.28 -1.74
N ASN A 156 -7.48 14.12 -2.35
CA ASN A 156 -7.99 14.10 -3.72
C ASN A 156 -9.31 14.89 -3.77
N PRO A 157 -9.42 15.98 -4.56
CA PRO A 157 -10.65 16.76 -4.65
C PRO A 157 -11.82 16.01 -5.29
N ASN A 158 -11.57 14.85 -5.91
CA ASN A 158 -12.58 13.89 -6.34
C ASN A 158 -12.76 12.73 -5.34
N GLY A 159 -11.88 12.61 -4.35
CA GLY A 159 -12.06 11.82 -3.15
C GLY A 159 -13.14 12.47 -2.31
N GLY A 160 -14.13 11.68 -1.88
CA GLY A 160 -15.27 12.22 -1.15
C GLY A 160 -14.82 12.75 0.21
N TRP A 161 -15.20 14.00 0.51
CA TRP A 161 -15.35 14.57 1.84
C TRP A 161 -16.65 15.37 1.89
#